data_AF-A0A9E6JL54-F1
#
_entry.id   AF-A0A9E6JL54-F1
#
_cell.length_a   1.000
_cell.length_b   1.000
_cell.length_c   1.000
_cell.angle_alpha   90.00
_cell.angle_beta   90.00
_cell.angle_gamma   90.00
#
_symmetry.space_group_name_H-M   'P 1'
#
loop_
_entity.id
_entity.type
_entity.pdbx_description
1 polymer ?
#
loop_
_entity_poly.entity_id
_entity_poly.type
_entity_poly.pdbx_seq_one_letter_code
_entity_poly.pdbx_strand_id
1 'polypeptide(L)'
;MSFLNRLRLLPATWLWTLSGLGLGVYAAFGCARFWLTDTLTQPTEKLLLWPASLLGGVLLAWLLGELTARLGNWSLGLSQAQARRQSAWLWAPWVLLGAGPLLSPLFLRLGGHLALEVLGKIQWPGHDGFVSLAPGVYLYLLWAGPWLTLPWFGLLGWGVWHRTRPSRTLAPTAYARWPVLLGLGFLFYLGLGLWTTTVYPPTGDEPHYLLMTHSLVHDRDLDLTDNMAQRDYRHFYPGESLDFHGVPTLGGKLISKHFPLLSGLLAPGYALLGRFGAAWLVMLAAAGLAVVVHQFLRGLKVSPAAALAVWALMLASPPLGTYFDLIYTELPASLVLGLGVLAWQKSGTGGLLGVLAAALALPWFYPKYIPLALILGLAAFWIPRRNFRLLAGGALGALLSGWLYVSVFVSLYGGQLTQGHYGEFHPFFSRDTLDHALGLILDRDFGLAAVSPVLLLGLLGVFSGPVEIKKTRRFIGGLFVVEYLFMSLFVDFTGSSSVFSRNALPGAVLLFVLVPAGWERLERFGRKRILLTALLAGAGVGLTWLCTALPVLRYLAPKLKLWQALKITPSLFPSFTQTIGPGTYLWGAVWLGVLGGFFYLTRRRGIRP
;
A
#
# COMPACT_ATOMS: atom_id res chain seq x y z
N MET A 1 -36.59 12.17 -11.07
CA MET A 1 -36.53 11.33 -12.30
C MET A 1 -35.08 11.03 -12.65
N SER A 2 -34.39 10.39 -11.70
CA SER A 2 -33.99 8.97 -11.64
C SER A 2 -32.80 8.63 -12.54
N PHE A 3 -31.68 8.37 -11.87
CA PHE A 3 -30.42 7.77 -12.35
C PHE A 3 -30.65 6.57 -13.29
N LEU A 4 -31.78 5.87 -13.14
CA LEU A 4 -32.25 4.77 -13.98
C LEU A 4 -32.60 5.17 -15.42
N ASN A 5 -33.09 6.39 -15.68
CA ASN A 5 -33.37 6.83 -17.06
C ASN A 5 -32.09 7.17 -17.84
N ARG A 6 -30.97 7.47 -17.17
CA ARG A 6 -29.66 7.63 -17.84
C ARG A 6 -28.97 6.29 -18.14
N LEU A 7 -29.31 5.23 -17.41
CA LEU A 7 -28.84 3.87 -17.68
C LEU A 7 -29.53 3.24 -18.91
N ARG A 8 -30.76 3.66 -19.26
CA ARG A 8 -31.49 3.20 -20.45
C ARG A 8 -30.89 3.67 -21.80
N LEU A 9 -29.89 4.55 -21.78
CA LEU A 9 -29.18 5.03 -22.96
C LEU A 9 -27.73 4.51 -23.04
N LEU A 10 -27.39 3.43 -22.33
CA LEU A 10 -26.20 2.67 -22.66
C LEU A 10 -26.44 2.01 -24.02
N PRO A 11 -25.70 2.37 -25.08
CA PRO A 11 -25.82 1.71 -26.36
C PRO A 11 -25.58 0.21 -26.18
N ALA A 12 -26.28 -0.65 -26.92
CA ALA A 12 -26.12 -2.11 -26.86
C ALA A 12 -24.62 -2.55 -26.88
N THR A 13 -23.76 -1.76 -27.51
CA THR A 13 -22.30 -1.96 -27.56
C THR A 13 -21.59 -1.94 -26.19
N TRP A 14 -22.07 -1.20 -25.19
CA TRP A 14 -21.49 -1.19 -23.84
C TRP A 14 -21.80 -2.45 -23.05
N LEU A 15 -23.03 -2.95 -23.18
CA LEU A 15 -23.40 -4.27 -22.67
C LEU A 15 -22.56 -5.34 -23.34
N TRP A 16 -22.36 -5.28 -24.66
CA TRP A 16 -21.44 -6.20 -25.37
C TRP A 16 -19.97 -6.09 -24.92
N THR A 17 -19.49 -4.90 -24.54
CA THR A 17 -18.09 -4.72 -24.09
C THR A 17 -17.87 -5.20 -22.66
N LEU A 18 -18.81 -4.94 -21.75
CA LEU A 18 -18.79 -5.47 -20.38
C LEU A 18 -19.04 -6.98 -20.37
N SER A 19 -19.93 -7.47 -21.24
CA SER A 19 -20.14 -8.91 -21.47
C SER A 19 -18.89 -9.56 -22.07
N GLY A 20 -18.19 -8.88 -22.98
CA GLY A 20 -16.94 -9.34 -23.58
C GLY A 20 -15.75 -9.35 -22.61
N LEU A 21 -15.67 -8.40 -21.68
CA LEU A 21 -14.72 -8.41 -20.55
C LEU A 21 -15.04 -9.54 -19.58
N GLY A 22 -16.33 -9.73 -19.26
CA GLY A 22 -16.82 -10.86 -18.47
C GLY A 22 -16.51 -12.21 -19.13
N LEU A 23 -16.78 -12.36 -20.42
CA LEU A 23 -16.50 -13.55 -21.23
C LEU A 23 -15.00 -13.78 -21.43
N GLY A 24 -14.17 -12.75 -21.57
CA GLY A 24 -12.72 -12.88 -21.70
C GLY A 24 -12.08 -13.33 -20.40
N VAL A 25 -12.52 -12.79 -19.27
CA VAL A 25 -12.13 -13.28 -17.93
C VAL A 25 -12.67 -14.70 -17.70
N TYR A 26 -13.95 -14.95 -18.01
CA TYR A 26 -14.57 -16.27 -17.85
C TYR A 26 -13.98 -17.34 -18.77
N ALA A 27 -13.53 -16.99 -19.98
CA ALA A 27 -12.82 -17.89 -20.90
C ALA A 27 -11.37 -18.13 -20.46
N ALA A 28 -10.69 -17.12 -19.93
CA ALA A 28 -9.37 -17.31 -19.30
C ALA A 28 -9.47 -18.23 -18.05
N PHE A 29 -10.51 -18.05 -17.23
CA PHE A 29 -10.81 -18.92 -16.09
C PHE A 29 -11.36 -20.30 -16.53
N GLY A 30 -12.12 -20.38 -17.62
CA GLY A 30 -12.62 -21.62 -18.20
C GLY A 30 -11.49 -22.48 -18.77
N CYS A 31 -10.53 -21.87 -19.46
CA CYS A 31 -9.29 -22.51 -19.90
C CYS A 31 -8.40 -22.91 -18.71
N ALA A 32 -8.34 -22.11 -17.64
CA ALA A 32 -7.63 -22.48 -16.41
C ALA A 32 -8.31 -23.65 -15.67
N ARG A 33 -9.64 -23.70 -15.65
CA ARG A 33 -10.44 -24.82 -15.13
C ARG A 33 -10.25 -26.09 -15.96
N PHE A 34 -10.10 -25.95 -17.27
CA PHE A 34 -9.77 -27.05 -18.20
C PHE A 34 -8.33 -27.57 -18.04
N TRP A 35 -7.42 -26.71 -17.54
CA TRP A 35 -6.05 -27.06 -17.16
C TRP A 35 -5.95 -27.77 -15.79
N LEU A 36 -6.92 -27.55 -14.91
CA LEU A 36 -7.00 -28.11 -13.55
C LEU A 36 -7.64 -29.50 -13.50
N THR A 37 -8.30 -29.94 -14.58
CA THR A 37 -8.76 -31.33 -14.74
C THR A 37 -7.67 -32.13 -15.45
N ASP A 38 -7.23 -33.23 -14.84
CA ASP A 38 -6.11 -34.12 -15.25
C ASP A 38 -6.24 -34.80 -16.63
N THR A 39 -7.15 -34.35 -17.51
CA THR A 39 -7.59 -35.08 -18.69
C THR A 39 -6.71 -34.93 -19.94
N LEU A 40 -5.65 -34.11 -19.92
CA LEU A 40 -4.79 -33.92 -21.10
C LEU A 40 -3.43 -34.61 -20.93
N THR A 41 -3.38 -35.86 -21.41
CA THR A 41 -2.22 -36.76 -21.34
C THR A 41 -1.20 -36.56 -22.46
N GLN A 42 -1.48 -35.77 -23.51
CA GLN A 42 -0.57 -35.58 -24.64
C GLN A 42 0.04 -34.15 -24.76
N PRO A 43 1.37 -34.01 -24.96
CA PRO A 43 2.08 -32.71 -25.05
C PRO A 43 1.64 -31.80 -26.20
N THR A 44 1.15 -32.37 -27.30
CA THR A 44 0.79 -31.67 -28.54
C THR A 44 -0.49 -30.84 -28.42
N GLU A 45 -1.47 -31.28 -27.61
CA GLU A 45 -2.71 -30.52 -27.36
C GLU A 45 -2.46 -29.29 -26.47
N LYS A 46 -1.45 -29.34 -25.59
CA LYS A 46 -1.00 -28.19 -24.78
C LYS A 46 -0.32 -27.10 -25.62
N LEU A 47 0.32 -27.47 -26.74
CA LEU A 47 0.97 -26.56 -27.69
C LEU A 47 -0.01 -25.80 -28.60
N LEU A 48 -1.19 -26.36 -28.87
CA LEU A 48 -2.24 -25.74 -29.70
C LEU A 48 -3.15 -24.75 -28.92
N LEU A 49 -3.15 -24.80 -27.58
CA LEU A 49 -3.88 -23.86 -26.71
C LEU A 49 -3.11 -22.57 -26.38
N TRP A 50 -1.79 -22.58 -26.58
CA TRP A 50 -0.91 -21.40 -26.47
C TRP A 50 -1.30 -20.28 -27.45
N PRO A 51 -1.55 -20.56 -28.74
CA PRO A 51 -2.08 -19.59 -29.69
C PRO A 51 -3.45 -19.01 -29.30
N ALA A 52 -4.35 -19.81 -28.73
CA ALA A 52 -5.71 -19.39 -28.39
C ALA A 52 -5.75 -18.41 -27.20
N SER A 53 -4.90 -18.62 -26.20
CA SER A 53 -4.71 -17.72 -25.05
C SER A 53 -3.93 -16.45 -25.44
N LEU A 54 -2.97 -16.57 -26.35
CA LEU A 54 -2.36 -15.40 -27.02
C LEU A 54 -3.40 -14.60 -27.81
N LEU A 55 -4.26 -15.28 -28.59
CA LEU A 55 -5.34 -14.63 -29.34
C LEU A 55 -6.32 -13.93 -28.42
N GLY A 56 -6.70 -14.55 -27.29
CA GLY A 56 -7.58 -13.96 -26.29
C GLY A 56 -6.98 -12.69 -25.66
N GLY A 57 -5.68 -12.72 -25.33
CA GLY A 57 -4.95 -11.54 -24.84
C GLY A 57 -4.84 -10.43 -25.89
N VAL A 58 -4.59 -10.78 -27.16
CA VAL A 58 -4.53 -9.84 -28.29
C VAL A 58 -5.92 -9.24 -28.59
N LEU A 59 -6.98 -10.04 -28.54
CA LEU A 59 -8.37 -9.58 -28.68
C LEU A 59 -8.78 -8.65 -27.55
N LEU A 60 -8.42 -8.97 -26.30
CA LEU A 60 -8.68 -8.12 -25.14
C LEU A 60 -7.91 -6.79 -25.24
N ALA A 61 -6.64 -6.84 -25.66
CA ALA A 61 -5.82 -5.67 -25.94
C ALA A 61 -6.43 -4.78 -27.02
N TRP A 62 -6.92 -5.38 -28.11
CA TRP A 62 -7.58 -4.69 -29.21
C TRP A 62 -8.90 -4.05 -28.76
N LEU A 63 -9.74 -4.77 -28.02
CA LEU A 63 -11.01 -4.27 -27.46
C LEU A 63 -10.80 -3.11 -26.48
N LEU A 64 -9.79 -3.20 -25.60
CA LEU A 64 -9.45 -2.14 -24.66
C LEU A 64 -8.86 -0.91 -25.38
N GLY A 65 -8.03 -1.12 -26.41
CA GLY A 65 -7.51 -0.05 -27.26
C GLY A 65 -8.64 0.71 -27.99
N GLU A 66 -9.61 -0.03 -28.53
CA GLU A 66 -10.78 0.53 -29.21
C GLU A 66 -11.71 1.27 -28.23
N LEU A 67 -11.94 0.72 -27.02
CA LEU A 67 -12.70 1.39 -25.96
C LEU A 67 -12.04 2.71 -25.53
N THR A 68 -10.71 2.71 -25.41
CA THR A 68 -9.93 3.91 -25.03
C THR A 68 -9.98 4.97 -26.12
N ALA A 69 -9.87 4.56 -27.39
CA ALA A 69 -10.01 5.47 -28.55
C ALA A 69 -11.41 6.10 -28.62
N ARG A 70 -12.46 5.32 -28.31
CA ARG A 70 -13.85 5.81 -28.28
C ARG A 70 -14.14 6.72 -27.09
N LEU A 71 -13.59 6.43 -25.90
CA LEU A 71 -13.65 7.32 -24.74
C LEU A 71 -12.90 8.64 -24.99
N GLY A 72 -11.79 8.59 -25.73
CA GLY A 72 -11.08 9.78 -26.20
C GLY A 72 -11.93 10.66 -27.13
N ASN A 73 -12.63 10.05 -28.10
CA ASN A 73 -13.57 10.77 -28.95
C ASN A 73 -14.73 11.41 -28.15
N TRP A 74 -15.28 10.68 -27.16
CA TRP A 74 -16.45 11.13 -26.40
C TRP A 74 -16.13 12.21 -25.34
N SER A 75 -14.94 12.16 -24.74
CA SER A 75 -14.53 13.09 -23.67
C SER A 75 -13.76 14.33 -24.16
N LEU A 76 -13.21 14.29 -25.38
CA LEU A 76 -12.28 15.32 -25.89
C LEU A 76 -12.59 15.80 -27.32
N GLY A 77 -13.61 15.28 -28.01
CA GLY A 77 -14.04 15.77 -29.33
C GLY A 77 -13.05 15.51 -30.47
N LEU A 78 -12.23 14.47 -30.38
CA LEU A 78 -11.22 14.12 -31.39
C LEU A 78 -11.83 13.48 -32.65
N SER A 79 -11.19 13.66 -33.81
CA SER A 79 -11.59 12.97 -35.05
C SER A 79 -11.07 11.52 -35.09
N GLN A 80 -11.80 10.60 -35.75
CA GLN A 80 -11.41 9.18 -35.82
C GLN A 80 -9.98 8.95 -36.36
N ALA A 81 -9.52 9.78 -37.31
CA ALA A 81 -8.18 9.69 -37.86
C ALA A 81 -7.09 10.10 -36.84
N GLN A 82 -7.38 11.09 -35.99
CA GLN A 82 -6.48 11.50 -34.90
C GLN A 82 -6.42 10.45 -33.78
N ALA A 83 -7.56 9.84 -33.43
CA ALA A 83 -7.62 8.74 -32.47
C ALA A 83 -6.81 7.52 -32.95
N ARG A 84 -6.90 7.15 -34.23
CA ARG A 84 -6.15 6.01 -34.80
C ARG A 84 -4.64 6.27 -34.89
N ARG A 85 -4.18 7.46 -35.31
CA ARG A 85 -2.74 7.79 -35.30
C ARG A 85 -2.14 7.85 -33.89
N GLN A 86 -2.92 8.27 -32.90
CA GLN A 86 -2.48 8.30 -31.49
C GLN A 86 -2.51 6.90 -30.84
N SER A 87 -3.35 5.99 -31.35
CA SER A 87 -3.37 4.60 -30.90
C SER A 87 -2.04 3.87 -31.16
N ALA A 88 -1.29 4.20 -32.22
CA ALA A 88 0.03 3.61 -32.54
C ALA A 88 1.05 3.67 -31.38
N TRP A 89 0.99 4.70 -30.53
CA TRP A 89 1.82 4.82 -29.32
C TRP A 89 1.22 4.10 -28.11
N LEU A 90 -0.10 3.94 -28.09
CA LEU A 90 -0.77 3.02 -27.15
C LEU A 90 -0.37 1.57 -27.44
N TRP A 91 0.01 1.21 -28.68
CA TRP A 91 0.52 -0.12 -29.08
C TRP A 91 1.95 -0.42 -28.61
N ALA A 92 2.79 0.56 -28.29
CA ALA A 92 4.20 0.33 -27.92
C ALA A 92 4.37 -0.51 -26.62
N PRO A 93 3.59 -0.29 -25.55
CA PRO A 93 3.51 -1.23 -24.42
C PRO A 93 3.05 -2.64 -24.83
N TRP A 94 2.19 -2.76 -25.85
CA TRP A 94 1.71 -4.06 -26.36
C TRP A 94 2.71 -4.77 -27.27
N VAL A 95 3.59 -4.03 -27.96
CA VAL A 95 4.75 -4.59 -28.67
C VAL A 95 5.80 -5.07 -27.65
N LEU A 96 5.96 -4.38 -26.51
CA LEU A 96 6.77 -4.86 -25.38
C LEU A 96 6.15 -6.08 -24.67
N LEU A 97 4.81 -6.18 -24.61
CA LEU A 97 4.09 -7.41 -24.22
C LEU A 97 4.41 -8.58 -25.18
N GLY A 98 4.52 -8.32 -26.48
CA GLY A 98 4.96 -9.30 -27.48
C GLY A 98 6.44 -9.72 -27.34
N ALA A 99 7.27 -8.91 -26.67
CA ALA A 99 8.67 -9.23 -26.33
C ALA A 99 8.83 -9.93 -24.97
N GLY A 100 7.79 -9.99 -24.14
CA GLY A 100 7.77 -10.74 -22.88
C GLY A 100 8.26 -12.20 -23.00
N PRO A 101 7.91 -12.95 -24.07
CA PRO A 101 8.44 -14.29 -24.32
C PRO A 101 9.97 -14.34 -24.48
N LEU A 102 10.63 -13.24 -24.88
CA LEU A 102 12.09 -13.16 -25.02
C LEU A 102 12.81 -12.96 -23.67
N LEU A 103 12.11 -12.48 -22.63
CA LEU A 103 12.63 -12.35 -21.26
C LEU A 103 12.33 -13.58 -20.38
N SER A 104 11.57 -14.55 -20.91
CA SER A 104 11.25 -15.81 -20.25
C SER A 104 12.46 -16.63 -19.76
N PRO A 105 13.64 -16.65 -20.41
CA PRO A 105 14.76 -17.47 -19.94
C PRO A 105 15.39 -16.92 -18.64
N LEU A 106 15.40 -15.61 -18.45
CA LEU A 106 15.91 -14.97 -17.24
C LEU A 106 14.94 -15.20 -16.05
N PHE A 107 13.65 -15.13 -16.33
CA PHE A 107 12.58 -15.36 -15.35
C PHE A 107 12.46 -16.85 -14.96
N LEU A 108 12.64 -17.78 -15.91
CA LEU A 108 12.70 -19.22 -15.64
C LEU A 108 13.97 -19.61 -14.87
N ARG A 109 15.10 -18.92 -15.07
CA ARG A 109 16.32 -19.12 -14.27
C ARG A 109 16.19 -18.57 -12.84
N LEU A 110 15.57 -17.40 -12.66
CA LEU A 110 15.34 -16.80 -11.33
C LEU A 110 14.21 -17.51 -10.58
N GLY A 111 13.09 -17.76 -11.25
CA GLY A 111 11.92 -18.44 -10.71
C GLY A 111 12.13 -19.94 -10.53
N GLY A 112 12.90 -20.61 -11.38
CA GLY A 112 13.17 -22.05 -11.27
C GLY A 112 13.98 -22.44 -10.03
N HIS A 113 15.00 -21.64 -9.67
CA HIS A 113 15.76 -21.86 -8.43
C HIS A 113 14.97 -21.47 -7.17
N LEU A 114 14.23 -20.35 -7.20
CA LEU A 114 13.40 -19.93 -6.06
C LEU A 114 12.18 -20.85 -5.84
N ALA A 115 11.59 -21.39 -6.92
CA ALA A 115 10.39 -22.22 -6.87
C ALA A 115 10.63 -23.66 -6.41
N LEU A 116 11.84 -24.18 -6.55
CA LEU A 116 12.17 -25.53 -6.12
C LEU A 116 12.69 -25.59 -4.67
N GLU A 117 13.42 -24.57 -4.21
CA GLU A 117 13.99 -24.55 -2.84
C GLU A 117 13.10 -23.87 -1.79
N VAL A 118 12.25 -22.90 -2.17
CA VAL A 118 11.47 -22.09 -1.19
C VAL A 118 9.96 -22.35 -1.28
N LEU A 119 9.44 -22.71 -2.44
CA LEU A 119 7.99 -22.72 -2.72
C LEU A 119 7.33 -24.11 -2.62
N GLY A 120 7.86 -24.98 -1.75
CA GLY A 120 7.24 -26.28 -1.47
C GLY A 120 5.72 -26.17 -1.26
N LYS A 121 4.95 -26.95 -2.02
CA LYS A 121 3.47 -27.06 -2.01
C LYS A 121 2.75 -25.73 -1.77
N ILE A 122 2.67 -24.88 -2.80
CA ILE A 122 1.85 -23.67 -2.77
C ILE A 122 0.38 -24.07 -2.63
N GLN A 123 -0.25 -23.56 -1.59
CA GLN A 123 -1.58 -23.95 -1.15
C GLN A 123 -2.63 -22.96 -1.66
N TRP A 124 -3.49 -23.40 -2.58
CA TRP A 124 -4.59 -22.65 -3.16
C TRP A 124 -5.90 -22.93 -2.41
N PRO A 125 -6.62 -21.92 -1.94
CA PRO A 125 -7.90 -22.13 -1.25
C PRO A 125 -8.97 -22.67 -2.23
N GLY A 126 -9.50 -23.86 -1.93
CA GLY A 126 -10.61 -24.53 -2.59
C GLY A 126 -11.78 -24.76 -1.64
N HIS A 127 -12.89 -25.27 -2.16
CA HIS A 127 -14.14 -25.48 -1.41
C HIS A 127 -13.95 -26.40 -0.18
N ASP A 128 -13.03 -27.37 -0.26
CA ASP A 128 -12.78 -28.37 0.79
C ASP A 128 -11.39 -28.23 1.44
N GLY A 129 -10.77 -27.04 1.37
CA GLY A 129 -9.44 -26.76 1.94
C GLY A 129 -8.41 -26.33 0.91
N PHE A 130 -7.13 -26.58 1.17
CA PHE A 130 -6.05 -26.07 0.33
C PHE A 130 -5.52 -27.10 -0.69
N VAL A 131 -5.48 -26.72 -1.98
CA VAL A 131 -4.96 -27.52 -3.09
C VAL A 131 -3.50 -27.17 -3.34
N SER A 132 -2.62 -28.16 -3.47
CA SER A 132 -1.21 -27.91 -3.82
C SER A 132 -1.06 -27.64 -5.32
N LEU A 133 -0.54 -26.47 -5.70
CA LEU A 133 -0.25 -26.13 -7.10
C LEU A 133 1.13 -26.63 -7.52
N ALA A 134 1.21 -27.16 -8.74
CA ALA A 134 2.50 -27.47 -9.36
C ALA A 134 3.31 -26.18 -9.59
N PRO A 135 4.64 -26.19 -9.35
CA PRO A 135 5.49 -25.00 -9.51
C PRO A 135 5.38 -24.33 -10.88
N GLY A 136 5.13 -25.09 -11.96
CA GLY A 136 4.95 -24.56 -13.31
C GLY A 136 3.68 -23.74 -13.50
N VAL A 137 2.57 -24.14 -12.88
CA VAL A 137 1.30 -23.38 -12.88
C VAL A 137 1.48 -22.08 -12.11
N TYR A 138 2.19 -22.15 -10.98
CA TYR A 138 2.55 -20.97 -10.21
C TYR A 138 3.44 -20.00 -11.01
N LEU A 139 4.51 -20.48 -11.66
CA LEU A 139 5.37 -19.65 -12.51
C LEU A 139 4.62 -19.01 -13.69
N TYR A 140 3.63 -19.70 -14.26
CA TYR A 140 2.76 -19.12 -15.30
C TYR A 140 1.86 -18.02 -14.75
N LEU A 141 1.22 -18.25 -13.60
CA LEU A 141 0.36 -17.28 -12.95
C LEU A 141 1.14 -16.05 -12.41
N LEU A 142 2.36 -16.27 -11.89
CA LEU A 142 3.36 -15.26 -11.56
C LEU A 142 3.72 -14.39 -12.76
N TRP A 143 3.79 -15.00 -13.93
CA TRP A 143 4.07 -14.29 -15.16
C TRP A 143 2.83 -13.49 -15.61
N ALA A 144 1.61 -14.04 -15.52
CA ALA A 144 0.37 -13.43 -15.99
C ALA A 144 -0.17 -12.27 -15.11
N GLY A 145 -0.12 -12.40 -13.77
CA GLY A 145 -0.70 -11.45 -12.81
C GLY A 145 -0.20 -10.00 -12.94
N PRO A 146 1.11 -9.77 -13.12
CA PRO A 146 1.64 -8.42 -13.23
C PRO A 146 1.37 -7.75 -14.59
N TRP A 147 1.08 -8.49 -15.67
CA TRP A 147 0.69 -7.88 -16.95
C TRP A 147 -0.68 -7.18 -16.88
N LEU A 148 -1.53 -7.54 -15.91
CA LEU A 148 -2.79 -6.84 -15.63
C LEU A 148 -2.58 -5.42 -15.07
N THR A 149 -1.36 -5.08 -14.62
CA THR A 149 -1.02 -3.76 -14.04
C THR A 149 -0.48 -2.78 -15.07
N LEU A 150 0.07 -3.26 -16.19
CA LEU A 150 0.70 -2.44 -17.23
C LEU A 150 -0.25 -1.48 -17.98
N PRO A 151 -1.53 -1.83 -18.23
CA PRO A 151 -2.50 -0.87 -18.76
C PRO A 151 -2.69 0.36 -17.85
N TRP A 152 -2.60 0.16 -16.52
CA TRP A 152 -2.70 1.25 -15.55
C TRP A 152 -1.46 2.16 -15.58
N PHE A 153 -0.26 1.60 -15.73
CA PHE A 153 0.97 2.38 -15.93
C PHE A 153 0.95 3.17 -17.25
N GLY A 154 0.39 2.60 -18.32
CA GLY A 154 0.17 3.29 -19.60
C GLY A 154 -0.80 4.47 -19.47
N LEU A 155 -1.91 4.32 -18.75
CA LEU A 155 -2.88 5.39 -18.48
C LEU A 155 -2.26 6.52 -17.63
N LEU A 156 -1.41 6.18 -16.66
CA LEU A 156 -0.66 7.14 -15.84
C LEU A 156 0.36 7.92 -16.66
N GLY A 157 1.17 7.24 -17.48
CA GLY A 157 2.11 7.88 -18.39
C GLY A 157 1.41 8.78 -19.42
N TRP A 158 0.26 8.33 -19.94
CA TRP A 158 -0.56 9.08 -20.88
C TRP A 158 -1.16 10.36 -20.27
N GLY A 159 -1.70 10.28 -19.06
CA GLY A 159 -2.25 11.43 -18.33
C GLY A 159 -1.20 12.49 -17.97
N VAL A 160 0.04 12.07 -17.70
CA VAL A 160 1.19 12.96 -17.47
C VAL A 160 1.66 13.59 -18.79
N TRP A 161 1.77 12.81 -19.87
CA TRP A 161 2.23 13.27 -21.18
C TRP A 161 1.29 14.30 -21.84
N HIS A 162 -0.03 14.13 -21.73
CA HIS A 162 -0.97 15.06 -22.37
C HIS A 162 -1.14 16.39 -21.63
N ARG A 163 -0.72 16.49 -20.36
CA ARG A 163 -0.82 17.73 -19.56
C ARG A 163 0.48 18.52 -19.46
N THR A 164 1.59 17.99 -19.95
CA THR A 164 2.82 18.78 -20.17
C THR A 164 2.76 19.63 -21.43
N ARG A 165 1.68 19.53 -22.22
CA ARG A 165 1.29 20.57 -23.17
C ARG A 165 0.57 21.69 -22.42
N PRO A 166 1.00 22.96 -22.55
CA PRO A 166 0.44 24.07 -21.79
C PRO A 166 -0.96 24.42 -22.33
N SER A 167 -2.00 23.72 -21.88
CA SER A 167 -3.37 24.23 -22.04
C SER A 167 -3.65 25.21 -20.90
N ARG A 168 -3.70 26.50 -21.24
CA ARG A 168 -4.26 27.54 -20.37
C ARG A 168 -5.73 27.19 -20.09
N THR A 169 -6.13 27.33 -18.83
CA THR A 169 -7.50 27.24 -18.30
C THR A 169 -8.14 25.85 -18.19
N LEU A 170 -8.05 25.24 -17.00
CA LEU A 170 -9.04 24.30 -16.51
C LEU A 170 -9.62 24.85 -15.19
N ALA A 171 -10.94 25.03 -15.19
CA ALA A 171 -11.75 25.61 -14.11
C ALA A 171 -11.56 24.92 -12.73
N PRO A 172 -11.90 25.60 -11.62
CA PRO A 172 -11.62 25.18 -10.23
C PRO A 172 -12.37 23.94 -9.70
N THR A 173 -12.94 23.08 -10.55
CA THR A 173 -13.71 21.88 -10.16
C THR A 173 -12.84 20.70 -9.67
N ALA A 174 -11.55 20.94 -9.40
CA ALA A 174 -10.56 19.94 -9.04
C ALA A 174 -10.84 19.16 -7.74
N TYR A 175 -11.79 19.58 -6.90
CA TYR A 175 -12.22 18.82 -5.72
C TYR A 175 -13.25 17.71 -6.05
N ALA A 176 -13.93 17.76 -7.20
CA ALA A 176 -15.12 16.96 -7.50
C ALA A 176 -14.83 15.56 -8.11
N ARG A 177 -13.57 15.13 -8.19
CA ARG A 177 -13.19 13.84 -8.80
C ARG A 177 -12.68 12.81 -7.80
N TRP A 178 -12.76 13.08 -6.50
CA TRP A 178 -12.31 12.13 -5.48
C TRP A 178 -13.04 10.78 -5.55
N PRO A 179 -14.34 10.66 -5.89
CA PRO A 179 -14.98 9.34 -6.01
C PRO A 179 -14.43 8.54 -7.20
N VAL A 180 -14.06 9.23 -8.29
CA VAL A 180 -13.43 8.60 -9.46
C VAL A 180 -12.04 8.11 -9.09
N LEU A 181 -11.22 8.94 -8.43
CA LEU A 181 -9.89 8.52 -7.97
C LEU A 181 -9.98 7.37 -6.96
N LEU A 182 -10.96 7.40 -6.04
CA LEU A 182 -11.21 6.31 -5.11
C LEU A 182 -11.56 5.03 -5.87
N GLY A 183 -12.51 5.10 -6.81
CA GLY A 183 -12.92 3.95 -7.62
C GLY A 183 -11.77 3.38 -8.45
N LEU A 184 -10.97 4.21 -9.12
CA LEU A 184 -9.83 3.76 -9.91
C LEU A 184 -8.73 3.16 -9.03
N GLY A 185 -8.41 3.78 -7.88
CA GLY A 185 -7.43 3.26 -6.94
C GLY A 185 -7.89 1.94 -6.31
N PHE A 186 -9.17 1.84 -5.97
CA PHE A 186 -9.77 0.63 -5.44
C PHE A 186 -9.78 -0.49 -6.49
N LEU A 187 -10.17 -0.22 -7.74
CA LEU A 187 -10.12 -1.20 -8.82
C LEU A 187 -8.69 -1.67 -9.12
N PHE A 188 -7.72 -0.76 -9.06
CA PHE A 188 -6.30 -1.10 -9.18
C PHE A 188 -5.88 -2.10 -8.08
N TYR A 189 -6.18 -1.79 -6.81
CA TYR A 189 -5.86 -2.69 -5.71
C TYR A 189 -6.69 -3.95 -5.66
N LEU A 190 -7.94 -3.92 -6.12
CA LEU A 190 -8.77 -5.10 -6.24
C LEU A 190 -8.16 -6.09 -7.23
N GLY A 191 -7.69 -5.61 -8.39
CA GLY A 191 -7.00 -6.44 -9.37
C GLY A 191 -5.74 -7.11 -8.81
N LEU A 192 -4.94 -6.36 -8.05
CA LEU A 192 -3.76 -6.91 -7.36
C LEU A 192 -4.12 -7.84 -6.20
N GLY A 193 -5.14 -7.46 -5.45
CA GLY A 193 -5.61 -8.12 -4.25
C GLY A 193 -6.24 -9.48 -4.52
N LEU A 194 -7.01 -9.60 -5.60
CA LEU A 194 -7.49 -10.90 -6.08
C LEU A 194 -6.34 -11.87 -6.26
N TRP A 195 -5.25 -11.40 -6.87
CA TRP A 195 -4.08 -12.22 -7.08
C TRP A 195 -3.42 -12.61 -5.75
N THR A 196 -3.01 -11.62 -4.95
CA THR A 196 -2.20 -11.84 -3.74
C THR A 196 -2.94 -12.63 -2.66
N THR A 197 -4.22 -12.33 -2.43
CA THR A 197 -5.03 -13.00 -1.40
C THR A 197 -5.36 -14.45 -1.77
N THR A 198 -5.37 -14.78 -3.07
CA THR A 198 -5.65 -16.14 -3.53
C THR A 198 -4.41 -17.03 -3.53
N VAL A 199 -3.25 -16.48 -3.90
CA VAL A 199 -2.01 -17.29 -4.02
C VAL A 199 -1.18 -17.37 -2.76
N TYR A 200 -1.48 -16.55 -1.75
CA TYR A 200 -0.71 -16.50 -0.51
C TYR A 200 -1.62 -16.48 0.73
N PRO A 201 -1.38 -17.37 1.71
CA PRO A 201 -2.15 -17.40 2.94
C PRO A 201 -1.90 -16.13 3.80
N PRO A 202 -2.79 -15.81 4.75
CA PRO A 202 -2.53 -14.75 5.71
C PRO A 202 -1.37 -15.15 6.61
N THR A 203 -0.52 -14.18 6.96
CA THR A 203 0.68 -14.42 7.78
C THR A 203 0.89 -13.30 8.80
N GLY A 204 1.92 -13.43 9.65
CA GLY A 204 2.18 -12.46 10.71
C GLY A 204 0.96 -12.31 11.61
N ASP A 205 0.48 -11.07 11.79
CA ASP A 205 -0.67 -10.80 12.65
C ASP A 205 -2.04 -10.99 11.96
N GLU A 206 -2.07 -11.13 10.64
CA GLU A 206 -3.32 -11.24 9.86
C GLU A 206 -4.26 -12.37 10.30
N PRO A 207 -3.81 -13.63 10.49
CA PRO A 207 -4.71 -14.71 10.88
C PRO A 207 -5.36 -14.47 12.25
N HIS A 208 -4.72 -13.69 13.14
CA HIS A 208 -5.28 -13.37 14.44
C HIS A 208 -6.37 -12.31 14.36
N TYR A 209 -6.17 -11.26 13.55
CA TYR A 209 -7.24 -10.28 13.28
C TYR A 209 -8.43 -10.94 12.59
N LEU A 210 -8.19 -11.88 11.66
CA LEU A 210 -9.22 -12.64 10.99
C LEU A 210 -9.98 -13.58 11.93
N LEU A 211 -9.29 -14.30 12.84
CA LEU A 211 -9.94 -15.18 13.82
C LEU A 211 -10.81 -14.38 14.78
N MET A 212 -10.32 -13.23 15.27
CA MET A 212 -11.13 -12.34 16.10
C MET A 212 -12.31 -11.74 15.31
N THR A 213 -12.13 -11.46 14.02
CA THR A 213 -13.24 -11.01 13.16
C THR A 213 -14.29 -12.11 12.98
N HIS A 214 -13.86 -13.37 12.86
CA HIS A 214 -14.74 -14.53 12.78
C HIS A 214 -15.62 -14.62 14.04
N SER A 215 -15.00 -14.60 15.22
CA SER A 215 -15.70 -14.61 16.51
C SER A 215 -16.69 -13.45 16.63
N LEU A 216 -16.31 -12.23 16.26
CA LEU A 216 -17.23 -11.08 16.28
C LEU A 216 -18.46 -11.25 15.37
N VAL A 217 -18.29 -11.91 14.22
CA VAL A 217 -19.35 -12.11 13.23
C VAL A 217 -20.28 -13.27 13.63
N HIS A 218 -19.71 -14.38 14.09
CA HIS A 218 -20.44 -15.63 14.35
C HIS A 218 -20.89 -15.75 15.81
N ASP A 219 -20.02 -15.39 16.76
CA ASP A 219 -20.18 -15.66 18.19
C ASP A 219 -20.54 -14.38 18.99
N ARG A 220 -20.25 -13.20 18.40
CA ARG A 220 -20.52 -11.85 18.96
C ARG A 220 -19.78 -11.56 20.27
N ASP A 221 -18.62 -12.15 20.44
CA ASP A 221 -17.74 -11.86 21.57
C ASP A 221 -16.27 -11.73 21.12
N LEU A 222 -15.35 -11.74 22.08
CA LEU A 222 -13.90 -11.69 21.85
C LEU A 222 -13.20 -12.94 22.40
N ASP A 223 -13.96 -13.95 22.81
CA ASP A 223 -13.48 -15.17 23.43
C ASP A 223 -13.12 -16.17 22.33
N LEU A 224 -11.83 -16.42 22.12
CA LEU A 224 -11.36 -17.27 21.01
C LEU A 224 -11.19 -18.73 21.43
N THR A 225 -11.67 -19.11 22.62
CA THR A 225 -11.42 -20.42 23.21
C THR A 225 -12.02 -21.53 22.37
N ASP A 226 -13.28 -21.38 21.99
CA ASP A 226 -14.00 -22.32 21.15
C ASP A 226 -13.52 -22.25 19.70
N ASN A 227 -13.23 -21.07 19.15
CA ASN A 227 -12.71 -20.95 17.78
C ASN A 227 -11.36 -21.65 17.61
N MET A 228 -10.49 -21.59 18.62
CA MET A 228 -9.22 -22.32 18.63
C MET A 228 -9.43 -23.83 18.75
N ALA A 229 -10.39 -24.28 19.57
CA ALA A 229 -10.73 -25.69 19.72
C ALA A 229 -11.36 -26.28 18.43
N GLN A 230 -12.23 -25.52 17.77
CA GLN A 230 -12.91 -25.88 16.52
C GLN A 230 -12.01 -25.70 15.29
N ARG A 231 -10.89 -24.96 15.43
CA ARG A 231 -9.93 -24.63 14.39
C ARG A 231 -10.54 -23.77 13.27
N ASP A 232 -11.37 -22.80 13.61
CA ASP A 232 -12.04 -21.90 12.64
C ASP A 232 -11.05 -21.11 11.78
N TYR A 233 -9.81 -20.95 12.26
CA TYR A 233 -8.72 -20.37 11.46
C TYR A 233 -8.46 -21.14 10.16
N ARG A 234 -8.82 -22.43 10.06
CA ARG A 234 -8.62 -23.27 8.88
C ARG A 234 -9.36 -22.77 7.64
N HIS A 235 -10.40 -21.95 7.80
CA HIS A 235 -11.11 -21.31 6.69
C HIS A 235 -10.23 -20.36 5.87
N PHE A 236 -9.17 -19.83 6.47
CA PHE A 236 -8.31 -18.85 5.83
C PHE A 236 -6.82 -19.09 6.04
N TYR A 237 -6.43 -19.94 6.99
CA TYR A 237 -5.03 -20.23 7.34
C TYR A 237 -4.72 -21.73 7.16
N PRO A 238 -3.72 -22.08 6.34
CA PRO A 238 -3.43 -23.47 5.98
C PRO A 238 -2.66 -24.26 7.05
N GLY A 239 -2.01 -23.58 8.00
CA GLY A 239 -1.16 -24.22 8.99
C GLY A 239 -1.94 -25.20 9.86
N GLU A 240 -1.27 -26.27 10.30
CA GLU A 240 -1.93 -27.31 11.10
C GLU A 240 -2.44 -26.77 12.43
N SER A 241 -1.61 -25.95 13.06
CA SER A 241 -1.89 -25.11 14.22
C SER A 241 -1.62 -23.65 13.86
N LEU A 242 -2.40 -22.75 14.46
CA LEU A 242 -2.11 -21.33 14.51
C LEU A 242 -1.43 -21.05 15.86
N ASP A 243 -0.21 -20.48 15.84
CA ASP A 243 0.46 -20.07 17.07
C ASP A 243 -0.40 -19.04 17.80
N PHE A 244 -0.85 -19.31 19.02
CA PHE A 244 -1.86 -18.48 19.64
C PHE A 244 -1.25 -17.18 20.20
N HIS A 245 -1.47 -16.08 19.47
CA HIS A 245 -1.21 -14.73 19.95
C HIS A 245 -2.30 -14.26 20.94
N GLY A 246 -2.45 -14.93 22.07
CA GLY A 246 -3.37 -14.48 23.11
C GLY A 246 -2.91 -14.79 24.52
N VAL A 247 -3.54 -14.10 25.46
CA VAL A 247 -3.22 -14.16 26.88
C VAL A 247 -4.34 -14.95 27.55
N PRO A 248 -4.05 -16.08 28.23
CA PRO A 248 -5.06 -16.74 29.02
C PRO A 248 -5.52 -15.79 30.13
N THR A 249 -6.81 -15.51 30.17
CA THR A 249 -7.39 -14.67 31.20
C THR A 249 -7.55 -15.46 32.50
N LEU A 250 -7.75 -14.75 33.62
CA LEU A 250 -8.03 -15.36 34.94
C LEU A 250 -9.25 -16.30 34.93
N GLY A 251 -10.15 -16.16 33.94
CA GLY A 251 -11.34 -17.00 33.77
C GLY A 251 -11.18 -18.15 32.78
N GLY A 252 -9.97 -18.46 32.31
CA GLY A 252 -9.71 -19.53 31.34
C GLY A 252 -10.06 -19.19 29.89
N LYS A 253 -10.54 -17.96 29.62
CA LYS A 253 -10.82 -17.47 28.26
C LYS A 253 -9.53 -17.14 27.52
N LEU A 254 -9.50 -17.44 26.24
CA LEU A 254 -8.44 -17.09 25.31
C LEU A 254 -8.77 -15.77 24.60
N ILE A 255 -8.21 -14.66 25.09
CA ILE A 255 -8.38 -13.35 24.45
C ILE A 255 -7.15 -13.06 23.58
N SER A 256 -7.40 -12.65 22.33
CA SER A 256 -6.31 -12.22 21.44
C SER A 256 -5.58 -11.05 22.07
N LYS A 257 -4.26 -11.03 21.90
CA LYS A 257 -3.47 -9.87 22.26
C LYS A 257 -3.93 -8.66 21.41
N HIS A 258 -4.15 -8.85 20.12
CA HIS A 258 -4.45 -7.74 19.20
C HIS A 258 -5.69 -6.91 19.57
N PHE A 259 -5.67 -5.65 19.14
CA PHE A 259 -6.73 -4.68 19.46
C PHE A 259 -7.99 -4.93 18.63
N PRO A 260 -9.20 -4.88 19.21
CA PRO A 260 -10.42 -5.31 18.53
C PRO A 260 -10.95 -4.32 17.50
N LEU A 261 -10.49 -3.06 17.49
CA LEU A 261 -11.00 -2.04 16.58
C LEU A 261 -10.85 -2.45 15.11
N LEU A 262 -9.69 -3.00 14.73
CA LEU A 262 -9.48 -3.45 13.36
C LEU A 262 -10.46 -4.57 13.00
N SER A 263 -10.56 -5.61 13.82
CA SER A 263 -11.48 -6.73 13.57
C SER A 263 -12.94 -6.29 13.48
N GLY A 264 -13.37 -5.35 14.32
CA GLY A 264 -14.69 -4.73 14.22
C GLY A 264 -14.92 -3.97 12.90
N LEU A 265 -13.91 -3.26 12.40
CA LEU A 265 -13.98 -2.59 11.09
C LEU A 265 -14.01 -3.58 9.92
N LEU A 266 -13.41 -4.77 10.08
CA LEU A 266 -13.38 -5.82 9.06
C LEU A 266 -14.65 -6.67 9.02
N ALA A 267 -15.35 -6.80 10.16
CA ALA A 267 -16.55 -7.62 10.34
C ALA A 267 -17.58 -7.51 9.20
N PRO A 268 -18.00 -6.32 8.72
CA PRO A 268 -18.98 -6.25 7.62
C PRO A 268 -18.46 -6.84 6.31
N GLY A 269 -17.17 -6.67 6.00
CA GLY A 269 -16.56 -7.27 4.81
C GLY A 269 -16.40 -8.78 4.98
N TYR A 270 -15.97 -9.21 6.17
CA TYR A 270 -15.81 -10.62 6.50
C TYR A 270 -17.13 -11.39 6.44
N ALA A 271 -18.21 -10.82 6.99
CA ALA A 271 -19.53 -11.42 6.93
C ALA A 271 -20.05 -11.64 5.50
N LEU A 272 -19.60 -10.82 4.53
CA LEU A 272 -20.02 -10.92 3.13
C LEU A 272 -19.20 -11.91 2.32
N LEU A 273 -17.87 -11.93 2.48
CA LEU A 273 -16.94 -12.67 1.61
C LEU A 273 -15.74 -13.28 2.37
N GLY A 274 -15.84 -13.47 3.68
CA GLY A 274 -14.76 -13.99 4.52
C GLY A 274 -13.49 -13.14 4.46
N ARG A 275 -12.31 -13.78 4.48
CA ARG A 275 -10.99 -13.10 4.37
C ARG A 275 -10.95 -12.11 3.20
N PHE A 276 -11.55 -12.48 2.07
CA PHE A 276 -11.49 -11.67 0.87
C PHE A 276 -12.26 -10.35 1.03
N GLY A 277 -13.44 -10.37 1.65
CA GLY A 277 -14.19 -9.16 1.95
C GLY A 277 -13.54 -8.29 3.02
N ALA A 278 -12.87 -8.90 4.01
CA ALA A 278 -12.04 -8.17 4.97
C ALA A 278 -10.90 -7.42 4.24
N ALA A 279 -10.20 -8.11 3.32
CA ALA A 279 -9.13 -7.52 2.52
C ALA A 279 -9.63 -6.38 1.61
N TRP A 280 -10.86 -6.46 1.07
CA TRP A 280 -11.45 -5.37 0.29
C TRP A 280 -11.59 -4.07 1.08
N LEU A 281 -11.95 -4.15 2.36
CA LEU A 281 -12.06 -2.97 3.21
C LEU A 281 -10.68 -2.32 3.44
N VAL A 282 -9.63 -3.14 3.58
CA VAL A 282 -8.23 -2.68 3.64
C VAL A 282 -7.82 -2.01 2.32
N MET A 283 -8.11 -2.62 1.17
CA MET A 283 -7.83 -2.06 -0.17
C MET A 283 -8.55 -0.74 -0.40
N LEU A 284 -9.80 -0.63 0.06
CA LEU A 284 -10.58 0.59 0.01
C LEU A 284 -9.95 1.68 0.90
N ALA A 285 -9.47 1.32 2.09
CA ALA A 285 -8.73 2.24 2.95
C ALA A 285 -7.43 2.72 2.31
N ALA A 286 -6.68 1.84 1.62
CA ALA A 286 -5.47 2.20 0.87
C ALA A 286 -5.77 3.22 -0.23
N ALA A 287 -6.78 2.94 -1.06
CA ALA A 287 -7.21 3.85 -2.11
C ALA A 287 -7.71 5.19 -1.54
N GLY A 288 -8.45 5.15 -0.43
CA GLY A 288 -8.90 6.32 0.32
C GLY A 288 -7.74 7.18 0.82
N LEU A 289 -6.68 6.56 1.34
CA LEU A 289 -5.50 7.27 1.83
C LEU A 289 -4.76 7.99 0.68
N ALA A 290 -4.61 7.35 -0.48
CA ALA A 290 -4.07 8.01 -1.67
C ALA A 290 -4.93 9.22 -2.10
N VAL A 291 -6.26 9.10 -2.04
CA VAL A 291 -7.18 10.20 -2.31
C VAL A 291 -7.01 11.33 -1.28
N VAL A 292 -6.85 11.02 -0.01
CA VAL A 292 -6.59 12.02 1.05
C VAL A 292 -5.32 12.81 0.75
N VAL A 293 -4.22 12.15 0.37
CA VAL A 293 -2.97 12.82 -0.03
C VAL A 293 -3.19 13.69 -1.27
N HIS A 294 -3.91 13.19 -2.28
CA HIS A 294 -4.29 14.00 -3.45
C HIS A 294 -5.04 15.26 -3.03
N GLN A 295 -6.08 15.15 -2.21
CA GLN A 295 -6.88 16.29 -1.76
C GLN A 295 -6.05 17.28 -0.92
N PHE A 296 -5.12 16.78 -0.11
CA PHE A 296 -4.20 17.62 0.66
C PHE A 296 -3.30 18.45 -0.28
N LEU A 297 -2.74 17.83 -1.32
CA LEU A 297 -1.95 18.50 -2.35
C LEU A 297 -2.77 19.55 -3.11
N ARG A 298 -4.05 19.26 -3.41
CA ARG A 298 -4.99 20.24 -3.97
C ARG A 298 -5.18 21.44 -3.04
N GLY A 299 -5.29 21.20 -1.73
CA GLY A 299 -5.35 22.23 -0.70
C GLY A 299 -4.11 23.11 -0.65
N LEU A 300 -2.92 22.53 -0.89
CA LEU A 300 -1.65 23.25 -1.04
C LEU A 300 -1.49 23.97 -2.40
N LYS A 301 -2.49 23.93 -3.28
CA LYS A 301 -2.45 24.52 -4.64
C LYS A 301 -1.36 23.93 -5.53
N VAL A 302 -0.88 22.71 -5.25
CA VAL A 302 -0.01 21.95 -6.18
C VAL A 302 -0.76 21.76 -7.49
N SER A 303 -0.08 21.64 -8.64
CA SER A 303 -0.78 21.50 -9.94
C SER A 303 -1.59 20.19 -10.02
N PRO A 304 -2.71 20.14 -10.78
CA PRO A 304 -3.53 18.91 -10.86
C PRO A 304 -2.76 17.71 -11.42
N ALA A 305 -1.82 17.96 -12.34
CA ALA A 305 -0.97 16.91 -12.89
C ALA A 305 0.01 16.36 -11.85
N ALA A 306 0.66 17.23 -11.07
CA ALA A 306 1.57 16.79 -10.02
C ALA A 306 0.83 16.05 -8.89
N ALA A 307 -0.34 16.52 -8.48
CA ALA A 307 -1.16 15.83 -7.47
C ALA A 307 -1.61 14.44 -7.96
N LEU A 308 -2.01 14.31 -9.23
CA LEU A 308 -2.36 13.02 -9.83
C LEU A 308 -1.15 12.09 -9.95
N ALA A 309 0.02 12.63 -10.31
CA ALA A 309 1.26 11.87 -10.38
C ALA A 309 1.68 11.34 -9.00
N VAL A 310 1.53 12.14 -7.93
CA VAL A 310 1.79 11.68 -6.56
C VAL A 310 0.77 10.63 -6.14
N TRP A 311 -0.52 10.80 -6.44
CA TRP A 311 -1.56 9.80 -6.18
C TRP A 311 -1.20 8.45 -6.82
N ALA A 312 -0.83 8.48 -8.09
CA ALA A 312 -0.43 7.30 -8.85
C ALA A 312 0.83 6.63 -8.32
N LEU A 313 1.85 7.45 -8.05
CA LEU A 313 3.12 7.01 -7.49
C LEU A 313 2.90 6.34 -6.13
N MET A 314 2.11 6.97 -5.27
CA MET A 314 1.78 6.43 -3.96
C MET A 314 1.05 5.09 -4.07
N LEU A 315 0.12 4.93 -5.02
CA LEU A 315 -0.56 3.66 -5.23
C LEU A 315 0.40 2.53 -5.62
N ALA A 316 1.37 2.85 -6.49
CA ALA A 316 2.24 1.87 -7.13
C ALA A 316 3.60 1.67 -6.44
N SER A 317 3.91 2.43 -5.38
CA SER A 317 5.21 2.38 -4.71
C SER A 317 5.05 2.10 -3.21
N PRO A 318 6.08 1.52 -2.56
CA PRO A 318 6.06 1.34 -1.14
C PRO A 318 6.03 2.69 -0.42
N PRO A 319 5.51 2.74 0.80
CA PRO A 319 5.00 1.57 1.51
C PRO A 319 3.56 1.19 1.13
N LEU A 320 2.75 2.11 0.59
CA LEU A 320 1.33 1.82 0.30
C LEU A 320 1.12 0.69 -0.72
N GLY A 321 1.88 0.68 -1.82
CA GLY A 321 1.79 -0.33 -2.88
C GLY A 321 2.13 -1.76 -2.43
N THR A 322 2.80 -1.92 -1.29
CA THR A 322 3.10 -3.24 -0.70
C THR A 322 2.22 -3.57 0.51
N TYR A 323 1.48 -2.58 1.04
CA TYR A 323 0.63 -2.68 2.23
C TYR A 323 -0.87 -2.81 1.92
N PHE A 324 -1.28 -2.62 0.66
CA PHE A 324 -2.67 -2.35 0.30
C PHE A 324 -3.70 -3.43 0.65
N ASP A 325 -3.27 -4.68 0.84
CA ASP A 325 -4.10 -5.85 1.14
C ASP A 325 -3.78 -6.50 2.48
N LEU A 326 -2.83 -5.95 3.23
CA LEU A 326 -2.39 -6.52 4.51
C LEU A 326 -3.37 -6.18 5.63
N ILE A 327 -3.82 -7.20 6.34
CA ILE A 327 -4.81 -7.04 7.41
C ILE A 327 -4.09 -6.64 8.71
N TYR A 328 -3.64 -5.38 8.72
CA TYR A 328 -2.86 -4.75 9.79
C TYR A 328 -3.45 -3.40 10.18
N THR A 329 -3.13 -2.95 11.40
CA THR A 329 -3.63 -1.68 11.98
C THR A 329 -3.06 -0.45 11.29
N GLU A 330 -1.89 -0.60 10.69
CA GLU A 330 -1.02 0.43 10.18
C GLU A 330 -1.72 1.25 9.09
N LEU A 331 -2.36 0.56 8.13
CA LEU A 331 -2.97 1.23 6.99
C LEU A 331 -4.26 1.98 7.38
N PRO A 332 -5.22 1.39 8.12
CA PRO A 332 -6.35 2.12 8.66
C PRO A 332 -5.94 3.30 9.57
N ALA A 333 -4.93 3.11 10.42
CA ALA A 333 -4.38 4.21 11.23
C ALA A 333 -3.78 5.31 10.36
N SER A 334 -3.08 4.95 9.28
CA SER A 334 -2.55 5.91 8.29
C SER A 334 -3.65 6.71 7.60
N LEU A 335 -4.77 6.07 7.25
CA LEU A 335 -5.94 6.75 6.70
C LEU A 335 -6.54 7.76 7.69
N VAL A 336 -6.72 7.35 8.95
CA VAL A 336 -7.25 8.23 10.01
C VAL A 336 -6.32 9.40 10.27
N LEU A 337 -5.01 9.17 10.38
CA LEU A 337 -4.00 10.21 10.50
C LEU A 337 -4.05 11.17 9.31
N GLY A 338 -4.09 10.64 8.09
CA GLY A 338 -4.21 11.44 6.86
C GLY A 338 -5.47 12.30 6.83
N LEU A 339 -6.62 11.75 7.23
CA LEU A 339 -7.89 12.49 7.33
C LEU A 339 -7.81 13.61 8.37
N GLY A 340 -7.18 13.36 9.51
CA GLY A 340 -6.92 14.38 10.53
C GLY A 340 -6.00 15.50 10.01
N VAL A 341 -4.92 15.14 9.33
CA VAL A 341 -3.99 16.11 8.70
C VAL A 341 -4.69 16.91 7.59
N LEU A 342 -5.54 16.29 6.79
CA LEU A 342 -6.39 16.99 5.80
C LEU A 342 -7.41 17.91 6.46
N ALA A 343 -8.02 17.49 7.57
CA ALA A 343 -8.94 18.33 8.34
C ALA A 343 -8.23 19.54 8.95
N TRP A 344 -6.97 19.40 9.36
CA TRP A 344 -6.15 20.50 9.88
C TRP A 344 -5.89 21.62 8.86
N GLN A 345 -5.92 21.33 7.55
CA GLN A 345 -5.88 22.38 6.52
C GLN A 345 -7.15 23.25 6.48
N LYS A 346 -8.27 22.74 7.01
CA LYS A 346 -9.56 23.44 7.02
C LYS A 346 -9.64 24.36 8.24
N SER A 347 -10.35 25.49 8.08
CA SER A 347 -10.64 26.41 9.18
C SER A 347 -11.97 26.08 9.85
N GLY A 348 -12.17 26.56 11.07
CA GLY A 348 -13.45 26.49 11.78
C GLY A 348 -13.81 25.13 12.37
N THR A 349 -15.08 24.98 12.73
CA THR A 349 -15.64 23.80 13.43
C THR A 349 -15.40 22.49 12.71
N GLY A 350 -15.59 22.44 11.38
CA GLY A 350 -15.44 21.19 10.63
C GLY A 350 -14.00 20.66 10.61
N GLY A 351 -13.01 21.54 10.48
CA GLY A 351 -11.60 21.15 10.59
C GLY A 351 -11.25 20.66 11.99
N LEU A 352 -11.75 21.37 13.00
CA LEU A 352 -11.54 21.03 14.40
C LEU A 352 -12.11 19.66 14.77
N LEU A 353 -13.36 19.38 14.40
CA LEU A 353 -13.98 18.07 14.65
C LEU A 353 -13.22 16.94 13.95
N GLY A 354 -12.78 17.14 12.70
CA GLY A 354 -12.01 16.13 11.98
C GLY A 354 -10.66 15.82 12.64
N VAL A 355 -9.95 16.84 13.13
CA VAL A 355 -8.68 16.67 13.86
C VAL A 355 -8.89 15.94 15.19
N LEU A 356 -9.90 16.35 15.97
CA LEU A 356 -10.19 15.73 17.26
C LEU A 356 -10.65 14.28 17.10
N ALA A 357 -11.53 13.99 16.13
CA ALA A 357 -11.98 12.62 15.86
C ALA A 357 -10.82 11.71 15.47
N ALA A 358 -9.91 12.17 14.60
CA ALA A 358 -8.73 11.40 14.22
C ALA A 358 -7.78 11.18 15.41
N ALA A 359 -7.53 12.21 16.23
CA ALA A 359 -6.70 12.10 17.43
C ALA A 359 -7.28 11.11 18.45
N LEU A 360 -8.61 11.07 18.62
CA LEU A 360 -9.27 10.13 19.53
C LEU A 360 -9.27 8.69 19.01
N ALA A 361 -9.33 8.49 17.69
CA ALA A 361 -9.38 7.16 17.09
C ALA A 361 -8.01 6.45 17.04
N LEU A 362 -6.91 7.19 16.84
CA LEU A 362 -5.57 6.63 16.65
C LEU A 362 -5.11 5.65 17.76
N PRO A 363 -5.27 5.95 19.07
CA PRO A 363 -4.85 5.04 20.15
C PRO A 363 -5.55 3.69 20.16
N TRP A 364 -6.76 3.61 19.58
CA TRP A 364 -7.55 2.37 19.55
C TRP A 364 -7.09 1.39 18.47
N PHE A 365 -6.36 1.85 17.46
CA PHE A 365 -5.71 0.95 16.50
C PHE A 365 -4.52 0.25 17.13
N TYR A 366 -3.64 1.04 17.75
CA TYR A 366 -2.49 0.52 18.47
C TYR A 366 -1.91 1.61 19.40
N PRO A 367 -1.38 1.27 20.58
CA PRO A 367 -0.85 2.26 21.53
C PRO A 367 0.34 3.04 21.00
N LYS A 368 1.06 2.45 20.04
CA LYS A 368 2.19 3.09 19.35
C LYS A 368 1.81 4.37 18.58
N TYR A 369 0.51 4.61 18.37
CA TYR A 369 -0.02 5.81 17.73
C TYR A 369 -0.42 6.91 18.72
N ILE A 370 -0.27 6.71 20.03
CA ILE A 370 -0.51 7.76 21.04
C ILE A 370 0.36 9.01 20.79
N PRO A 371 1.67 8.93 20.49
CA PRO A 371 2.46 10.13 20.19
C PRO A 371 1.92 10.93 19.00
N LEU A 372 1.47 10.24 17.95
CA LEU A 372 0.86 10.87 16.77
C LEU A 372 -0.49 11.53 17.11
N ALA A 373 -1.31 10.83 17.90
CA ALA A 373 -2.58 11.35 18.40
C ALA A 373 -2.39 12.64 19.20
N LEU A 374 -1.39 12.68 20.07
CA LEU A 374 -1.06 13.87 20.87
C LEU A 374 -0.63 15.05 19.98
N ILE A 375 0.29 14.83 19.02
CA ILE A 375 0.74 15.90 18.12
C ILE A 375 -0.42 16.43 17.28
N LEU A 376 -1.27 15.54 16.75
CA LEU A 376 -2.43 15.90 15.97
C LEU A 376 -3.49 16.64 16.83
N GLY A 377 -3.75 16.18 18.04
CA GLY A 377 -4.66 16.83 18.99
C GLY A 377 -4.18 18.22 19.39
N LEU A 378 -2.89 18.38 19.69
CA LEU A 378 -2.28 19.70 19.92
C LEU A 378 -2.37 20.58 18.67
N ALA A 379 -2.34 19.97 17.48
CA ALA A 379 -2.51 20.71 16.22
C ALA A 379 -3.86 21.41 16.07
N ALA A 380 -4.88 20.95 16.81
CA ALA A 380 -6.19 21.58 16.88
C ALA A 380 -6.12 23.04 17.38
N PHE A 381 -5.17 23.38 18.26
CA PHE A 381 -4.98 24.74 18.75
C PHE A 381 -4.48 25.71 17.66
N TRP A 382 -3.87 25.20 16.58
CA TRP A 382 -3.37 26.04 15.48
C TRP A 382 -4.36 26.14 14.31
N ILE A 383 -5.60 25.68 14.47
CA ILE A 383 -6.68 25.83 13.49
C ILE A 383 -7.25 27.25 13.56
N PRO A 384 -7.35 27.99 12.43
CA PRO A 384 -7.99 29.30 12.41
C PRO A 384 -9.49 29.21 12.72
N ARG A 385 -10.05 30.20 13.43
CA ARG A 385 -11.46 30.26 13.83
C ARG A 385 -11.92 29.03 14.65
N ARG A 386 -11.01 28.45 15.45
CA ARG A 386 -11.29 27.32 16.34
C ARG A 386 -12.35 27.66 17.38
N ASN A 387 -13.17 26.67 17.73
CA ASN A 387 -14.16 26.78 18.80
C ASN A 387 -13.58 26.20 20.10
N PHE A 388 -13.36 27.05 21.11
CA PHE A 388 -12.79 26.62 22.40
C PHE A 388 -13.66 25.61 23.15
N ARG A 389 -14.98 25.63 22.98
CA ARG A 389 -15.87 24.63 23.59
C ARG A 389 -15.62 23.24 23.01
N LEU A 390 -15.34 23.16 21.70
CA LEU A 390 -14.98 21.89 21.06
C LEU A 390 -13.58 21.42 21.45
N LEU A 391 -12.63 22.33 21.70
CA LEU A 391 -11.33 21.95 22.25
C LEU A 391 -11.46 21.37 23.66
N ALA A 392 -12.26 22.02 24.52
CA ALA A 392 -12.56 21.51 25.86
C ALA A 392 -13.30 20.16 25.80
N GLY A 393 -14.30 20.03 24.93
CA GLY A 393 -15.00 18.77 24.69
C GLY A 393 -14.08 17.68 24.13
N GLY A 394 -13.13 18.03 23.26
CA GLY A 394 -12.10 17.11 22.75
C GLY A 394 -11.14 16.65 23.84
N ALA A 395 -10.72 17.54 24.74
CA ALA A 395 -9.88 17.20 25.89
C ALA A 395 -10.63 16.26 26.86
N LEU A 396 -11.89 16.56 27.16
CA LEU A 396 -12.75 15.66 27.95
C LEU A 396 -12.94 14.31 27.23
N GLY A 397 -13.17 14.33 25.93
CA GLY A 397 -13.26 13.13 25.09
C GLY A 397 -11.99 12.29 25.14
N ALA A 398 -10.81 12.92 25.18
CA ALA A 398 -9.53 12.22 25.31
C ALA A 398 -9.38 11.57 26.69
N LEU A 399 -9.78 12.26 27.76
CA LEU A 399 -9.80 11.69 29.11
C LEU A 399 -10.76 10.51 29.20
N LEU A 400 -11.98 10.65 28.66
CA LEU A 400 -12.97 9.58 28.62
C LEU A 400 -12.50 8.40 27.77
N SER A 401 -11.88 8.66 26.61
CA SER A 401 -11.30 7.63 25.76
C SER A 401 -10.16 6.90 26.46
N GLY A 402 -9.30 7.61 27.19
CA GLY A 402 -8.23 7.01 27.98
C GLY A 402 -8.75 6.17 29.15
N TRP A 403 -9.76 6.67 29.86
CA TRP A 403 -10.44 5.91 30.91
C TRP A 403 -11.12 4.65 30.37
N LEU A 404 -11.85 4.76 29.26
CA LEU A 404 -12.51 3.62 28.62
C LEU A 404 -11.48 2.61 28.12
N TYR A 405 -10.40 3.09 27.50
CA TYR A 405 -9.28 2.26 27.07
C TYR A 405 -8.74 1.45 28.26
N VAL A 406 -8.34 2.10 29.35
CA VAL A 406 -7.81 1.41 30.54
C VAL A 406 -8.85 0.44 31.11
N SER A 407 -10.12 0.85 31.20
CA SER A 407 -11.20 0.02 31.75
C SER A 407 -11.41 -1.25 30.93
N VAL A 408 -11.45 -1.15 29.60
CA VAL A 408 -11.55 -2.30 28.70
C VAL A 408 -10.36 -3.23 28.89
N PHE A 409 -9.13 -2.69 28.90
CA PHE A 409 -7.92 -3.50 29.09
C PHE A 409 -7.87 -4.21 30.45
N VAL A 410 -8.19 -3.50 31.53
CA VAL A 410 -8.25 -4.09 32.87
C VAL A 410 -9.31 -5.19 32.93
N SER A 411 -10.47 -4.97 32.31
CA SER A 411 -11.56 -5.95 32.29
C SER A 411 -11.24 -7.20 31.48
N LEU A 412 -10.56 -7.06 30.33
CA LEU A 412 -10.21 -8.17 29.45
C LEU A 412 -8.99 -8.97 29.97
N TYR A 413 -7.99 -8.27 30.54
CA TYR A 413 -6.69 -8.87 30.89
C TYR A 413 -6.42 -8.97 32.40
N GLY A 414 -7.44 -8.73 33.25
CA GLY A 414 -7.32 -8.93 34.69
C GLY A 414 -6.32 -7.99 35.39
N GLY A 415 -6.22 -6.74 34.92
CA GLY A 415 -5.34 -5.72 35.52
C GLY A 415 -3.87 -5.79 35.11
N GLN A 416 -3.46 -6.82 34.35
CA GLN A 416 -2.13 -6.88 33.76
C GLN A 416 -2.12 -6.09 32.45
N LEU A 417 -1.92 -4.77 32.55
CA LEU A 417 -1.79 -3.89 31.38
C LEU A 417 -0.68 -4.35 30.41
N THR A 418 0.25 -5.21 30.85
CA THR A 418 1.55 -5.49 30.24
C THR A 418 1.78 -6.92 29.75
N GLN A 419 0.91 -7.90 30.03
CA GLN A 419 1.24 -9.32 29.72
C GLN A 419 0.95 -9.76 28.27
N GLY A 420 0.26 -8.94 27.46
CA GLY A 420 -0.01 -9.27 26.05
C GLY A 420 0.73 -8.40 25.02
N HIS A 421 1.12 -7.19 25.39
CA HIS A 421 1.80 -6.22 24.54
C HIS A 421 2.66 -5.42 25.46
N TYR A 422 3.93 -5.29 25.16
CA TYR A 422 4.57 -4.07 24.69
C TYR A 422 5.95 -4.55 24.29
N GLY A 423 6.36 -4.30 23.04
CA GLY A 423 7.70 -4.68 22.61
C GLY A 423 8.70 -4.18 23.64
N GLU A 424 9.68 -5.02 24.00
CA GLU A 424 10.80 -4.56 24.79
C GLU A 424 11.31 -3.26 24.19
N PHE A 425 11.45 -2.23 25.03
CA PHE A 425 11.97 -0.95 24.61
C PHE A 425 13.44 -0.89 24.96
N HIS A 426 14.25 -0.45 24.01
CA HIS A 426 15.59 -0.02 24.34
C HIS A 426 15.55 1.32 25.09
N PRO A 427 16.50 1.56 26.01
CA PRO A 427 16.66 2.87 26.63
C PRO A 427 16.85 3.97 25.57
N PHE A 428 16.30 5.16 25.85
CA PHE A 428 16.55 6.33 25.03
C PHE A 428 18.06 6.57 24.88
N PHE A 429 18.50 6.87 23.65
CA PHE A 429 19.89 7.12 23.29
C PHE A 429 20.85 5.93 23.49
N SER A 430 20.33 4.70 23.61
CA SER A 430 21.18 3.50 23.52
C SER A 430 21.79 3.35 22.12
N ARG A 431 22.87 2.56 22.03
CA ARG A 431 23.44 2.17 20.74
C ARG A 431 22.41 1.46 19.85
N ASP A 432 21.61 0.57 20.43
CA ASP A 432 20.56 -0.14 19.71
C ASP A 432 19.51 0.82 19.13
N THR A 433 19.09 1.83 19.90
CA THR A 433 18.16 2.87 19.41
C THR A 433 18.75 3.64 18.23
N LEU A 434 20.05 3.94 18.26
CA LEU A 434 20.73 4.59 17.14
C LEU A 434 20.81 3.67 15.92
N ASP A 435 21.14 2.39 16.12
CA ASP A 435 21.21 1.38 15.06
C ASP A 435 19.82 1.17 14.42
N HIS A 436 18.75 1.14 15.22
CA HIS A 436 17.37 1.03 14.76
C HIS A 436 16.92 2.27 13.99
N ALA A 437 17.26 3.47 14.48
CA ALA A 437 17.02 4.71 13.76
C ALA A 437 17.71 4.65 12.38
N LEU A 438 19.02 4.42 12.33
CA LEU A 438 19.75 4.29 11.07
C LEU A 438 19.15 3.21 10.17
N GLY A 439 18.75 2.08 10.74
CA GLY A 439 18.09 0.99 10.03
C GLY A 439 16.79 1.39 9.34
N LEU A 440 15.91 2.14 10.01
CA LEU A 440 14.64 2.61 9.44
C LEU A 440 14.80 3.48 8.17
N ILE A 441 15.98 4.08 7.93
CA ILE A 441 16.27 4.84 6.70
C ILE A 441 17.16 4.05 5.74
N LEU A 442 18.23 3.43 6.24
CA LEU A 442 19.35 2.95 5.43
C LEU A 442 19.45 1.43 5.33
N ASP A 443 18.74 0.68 6.19
CA ASP A 443 18.76 -0.78 6.11
C ASP A 443 18.32 -1.22 4.70
N ARG A 444 19.09 -2.14 4.13
CA ARG A 444 18.85 -2.62 2.77
C ARG A 444 17.46 -3.27 2.61
N ASP A 445 16.93 -3.88 3.66
CA ASP A 445 15.70 -4.66 3.59
C ASP A 445 14.51 -3.83 4.02
N PHE A 446 14.61 -3.06 5.11
CA PHE A 446 13.46 -2.33 5.66
C PHE A 446 13.56 -0.80 5.54
N GLY A 447 14.75 -0.30 5.18
CA GLY A 447 15.06 1.12 5.18
C GLY A 447 14.31 1.87 4.09
N LEU A 448 13.78 3.03 4.45
CA LEU A 448 13.01 3.90 3.56
C LEU A 448 13.76 4.21 2.24
N ALA A 449 15.08 4.42 2.30
CA ALA A 449 15.89 4.75 1.13
C ALA A 449 16.05 3.58 0.16
N ALA A 450 16.11 2.35 0.67
CA ALA A 450 16.26 1.15 -0.15
C ALA A 450 14.93 0.74 -0.80
N VAL A 451 13.85 0.84 -0.04
CA VAL A 451 12.53 0.30 -0.40
C VAL A 451 11.67 1.33 -1.14
N SER A 452 11.73 2.60 -0.74
CA SER A 452 10.99 3.69 -1.39
C SER A 452 11.88 4.92 -1.59
N PRO A 453 12.91 4.83 -2.46
CA PRO A 453 13.85 5.94 -2.68
C PRO A 453 13.18 7.23 -3.15
N VAL A 454 11.97 7.16 -3.72
CA VAL A 454 11.20 8.36 -4.08
C VAL A 454 10.77 9.20 -2.87
N LEU A 455 10.61 8.60 -1.68
CA LEU A 455 10.31 9.31 -0.44
C LEU A 455 11.49 10.13 0.09
N LEU A 456 12.71 9.93 -0.44
CA LEU A 456 13.82 10.85 -0.22
C LEU A 456 13.52 12.26 -0.75
N LEU A 457 12.69 12.37 -1.81
CA LEU A 457 12.18 13.67 -2.25
C LEU A 457 11.21 14.28 -1.22
N GLY A 458 10.41 13.46 -0.54
CA GLY A 458 9.58 13.90 0.57
C GLY A 458 10.42 14.45 1.74
N LEU A 459 11.47 13.73 2.14
CA LEU A 459 12.45 14.19 3.14
C LEU A 459 13.13 15.50 2.70
N LEU A 460 13.50 15.62 1.42
CA LEU A 460 14.00 16.87 0.85
C LEU A 460 12.99 18.00 0.99
N GLY A 461 11.70 17.73 0.76
CA GLY A 461 10.62 18.67 0.99
C GLY A 461 10.49 19.11 2.46
N VAL A 462 10.72 18.22 3.43
CA VAL A 462 10.73 18.56 4.87
C VAL A 462 11.78 19.63 5.18
N PHE A 463 13.04 19.37 4.82
CA PHE A 463 14.16 20.25 5.18
C PHE A 463 14.24 21.50 4.32
N SER A 464 13.86 21.38 3.05
CA SER A 464 14.19 22.39 2.05
C SER A 464 12.99 22.92 1.29
N GLY A 465 11.74 22.52 1.56
CA GLY A 465 10.56 23.03 0.84
C GLY A 465 10.41 24.58 0.80
N PRO A 466 9.52 25.12 -0.04
CA PRO A 466 9.23 26.56 -0.11
C PRO A 466 8.79 27.16 1.24
N VAL A 467 8.97 28.47 1.43
CA VAL A 467 8.65 29.17 2.69
C VAL A 467 7.14 29.24 2.92
N GLU A 468 6.38 29.28 1.84
CA GLU A 468 4.92 29.32 1.77
C GLU A 468 4.28 28.11 2.44
N ILE A 469 4.96 26.96 2.42
CA ILE A 469 4.51 25.71 3.07
C ILE A 469 5.28 25.41 4.36
N LYS A 470 5.99 26.39 4.95
CA LYS A 470 6.86 26.18 6.12
C LYS A 470 6.12 25.59 7.32
N LYS A 471 4.88 26.01 7.59
CA LYS A 471 4.04 25.46 8.65
C LYS A 471 3.74 23.98 8.38
N THR A 472 3.29 23.69 7.15
CA THR A 472 2.93 22.34 6.70
C THR A 472 4.12 21.37 6.74
N ARG A 473 5.27 21.74 6.17
CA ARG A 473 6.45 20.86 6.15
C ARG A 473 6.99 20.58 7.55
N ARG A 474 6.90 21.56 8.47
CA ARG A 474 7.30 21.36 9.87
C ARG A 474 6.33 20.44 10.60
N PHE A 475 5.03 20.57 10.34
CA PHE A 475 4.02 19.72 10.95
C PHE A 475 4.14 18.26 10.45
N ILE A 476 4.17 18.05 9.14
CA ILE A 476 4.35 16.71 8.55
C ILE A 476 5.72 16.13 8.92
N GLY A 477 6.78 16.93 8.85
CA GLY A 477 8.11 16.50 9.28
C GLY A 477 8.17 16.15 10.76
N GLY A 478 7.47 16.89 11.61
CA GLY A 478 7.35 16.60 13.04
C GLY A 478 6.62 15.29 13.32
N LEU A 479 5.49 15.04 12.64
CA LEU A 479 4.78 13.76 12.73
C LEU A 479 5.69 12.60 12.31
N PHE A 480 6.34 12.71 11.15
CA PHE A 480 7.27 11.69 10.67
C PHE A 480 8.43 11.46 11.64
N VAL A 481 9.10 12.51 12.11
CA VAL A 481 10.25 12.39 13.02
C VAL A 481 9.85 11.78 14.36
N VAL A 482 8.72 12.20 14.94
CA VAL A 482 8.30 11.65 16.24
C VAL A 482 7.94 10.17 16.13
N GLU A 483 7.18 9.77 15.11
CA GLU A 483 6.89 8.36 14.89
C GLU A 483 8.16 7.56 14.64
N TYR A 484 9.03 8.05 13.76
CA TYR A 484 10.28 7.40 13.42
C TYR A 484 11.19 7.20 14.65
N LEU A 485 11.38 8.24 15.48
CA LEU A 485 12.17 8.14 16.70
C LEU A 485 11.50 7.24 17.73
N PHE A 486 10.18 7.31 17.85
CA PHE A 486 9.45 6.44 18.76
C PHE A 486 9.56 4.97 18.33
N MET A 487 9.50 4.68 17.02
CA MET A 487 9.69 3.32 16.49
C MET A 487 11.11 2.80 16.69
N SER A 488 12.14 3.66 16.67
CA SER A 488 13.51 3.22 16.95
C SER A 488 13.73 2.68 18.37
N LEU A 489 12.81 2.97 19.30
CA LEU A 489 12.86 2.45 20.67
C LEU A 489 12.42 0.99 20.76
N PHE A 490 11.65 0.48 19.79
CA PHE A 490 11.16 -0.89 19.83
C PHE A 490 12.30 -1.87 19.50
N VAL A 491 12.43 -2.95 20.27
CA VAL A 491 13.30 -4.09 19.93
C VAL A 491 12.93 -4.63 18.55
N ASP A 492 11.62 -4.78 18.27
CA ASP A 492 11.12 -5.16 16.95
C ASP A 492 10.83 -3.94 16.06
N PHE A 493 11.85 -3.12 15.80
CA PHE A 493 11.68 -1.92 14.97
C PHE A 493 11.31 -2.24 13.52
N THR A 494 11.69 -3.42 13.02
CA THR A 494 11.38 -3.89 11.66
C THR A 494 9.92 -4.33 11.48
N GLY A 495 9.23 -4.66 12.59
CA GLY A 495 7.88 -5.20 12.56
C GLY A 495 7.83 -6.70 12.24
N SER A 496 8.88 -7.44 12.61
CA SER A 496 9.05 -8.88 12.45
C SER A 496 8.89 -9.36 10.99
N SER A 497 8.15 -10.43 10.75
CA SER A 497 7.86 -11.05 9.44
C SER A 497 6.96 -10.23 8.52
N SER A 498 6.89 -8.92 8.72
CA SER A 498 6.03 -8.03 7.95
C SER A 498 6.77 -7.28 6.86
N VAL A 499 5.99 -6.56 6.07
CA VAL A 499 6.45 -5.85 4.88
C VAL A 499 7.19 -4.58 5.28
N PHE A 500 8.10 -4.16 4.43
CA PHE A 500 9.03 -3.05 4.66
C PHE A 500 8.42 -1.81 5.33
N SER A 501 9.12 -1.26 6.32
CA SER A 501 8.74 -0.03 7.04
C SER A 501 7.38 -0.07 7.76
N ARG A 502 6.89 -1.26 8.17
CA ARG A 502 5.61 -1.47 8.89
C ARG A 502 5.32 -0.41 9.93
N ASN A 503 6.24 -0.30 10.87
CA ASN A 503 6.09 0.50 12.06
C ASN A 503 6.09 2.01 11.77
N ALA A 504 6.67 2.43 10.66
CA ALA A 504 6.75 3.83 10.24
C ALA A 504 5.75 4.18 9.12
N LEU A 505 4.81 3.29 8.78
CA LEU A 505 3.89 3.47 7.66
C LEU A 505 3.10 4.79 7.76
N PRO A 506 2.37 5.09 8.86
CA PRO A 506 1.59 6.33 8.97
C PRO A 506 2.38 7.62 8.70
N GLY A 507 3.61 7.72 9.17
CA GLY A 507 4.45 8.90 8.97
C GLY A 507 5.08 8.92 7.59
N ALA A 508 5.54 7.77 7.11
CA ALA A 508 6.18 7.64 5.80
C ALA A 508 5.23 7.99 4.65
N VAL A 509 3.96 7.58 4.72
CA VAL A 509 2.98 7.91 3.66
C VAL A 509 2.69 9.42 3.59
N LEU A 510 2.80 10.15 4.70
CA LEU A 510 2.62 11.61 4.68
C LEU A 510 3.77 12.33 3.97
N LEU A 511 4.95 11.72 3.83
CA LEU A 511 6.06 12.30 3.07
C LEU A 511 5.71 12.47 1.58
N PHE A 512 4.76 11.70 1.02
CA PHE A 512 4.28 11.89 -0.35
C PHE A 512 3.71 13.30 -0.58
N VAL A 513 3.12 13.92 0.44
CA VAL A 513 2.65 15.32 0.38
C VAL A 513 3.78 16.30 0.09
N LEU A 514 5.01 15.98 0.50
CA LEU A 514 6.18 16.85 0.37
C LEU A 514 7.06 16.49 -0.84
N VAL A 515 6.76 15.40 -1.56
CA VAL A 515 7.46 15.01 -2.80
C VAL A 515 7.48 16.14 -3.83
N PRO A 516 6.38 16.86 -4.12
CA PRO A 516 6.43 18.00 -5.05
C PRO A 516 7.40 19.11 -4.60
N ALA A 517 7.46 19.39 -3.29
CA ALA A 517 8.35 20.41 -2.74
C ALA A 517 9.83 20.02 -2.84
N GLY A 518 10.16 18.74 -2.65
CA GLY A 518 11.51 18.23 -2.91
C GLY A 518 11.85 18.18 -4.39
N TRP A 519 10.88 17.80 -5.22
CA TRP A 519 11.01 17.76 -6.67
C TRP A 519 11.35 19.12 -7.29
N GLU A 520 10.71 20.19 -6.81
CA GLU A 520 11.03 21.58 -7.21
C GLU A 520 12.49 21.95 -6.93
N ARG A 521 13.12 21.38 -5.89
CA ARG A 521 14.55 21.64 -5.62
C ARG A 521 15.49 21.04 -6.64
N LEU A 522 15.01 20.06 -7.41
CA LEU A 522 15.77 19.47 -8.50
C LEU A 522 15.72 20.31 -9.79
N GLU A 523 15.03 21.45 -9.83
CA GLU A 523 15.00 22.37 -10.98
C GLU A 523 16.39 22.71 -11.54
N ARG A 524 17.38 22.88 -10.66
CA ARG A 524 18.77 23.17 -11.03
C ARG A 524 19.42 22.10 -11.92
N PHE A 525 18.91 20.87 -11.88
CA PHE A 525 19.39 19.76 -12.70
C PHE A 525 18.71 19.73 -14.09
N GLY A 526 17.86 20.71 -14.42
CA GLY A 526 17.23 20.85 -15.73
C GLY A 526 16.39 19.62 -16.09
N ARG A 527 16.63 19.03 -17.26
CA ARG A 527 15.93 17.80 -17.70
C ARG A 527 16.39 16.54 -16.94
N LYS A 528 17.60 16.53 -16.37
CA LYS A 528 18.14 15.36 -15.64
C LYS A 528 17.32 15.01 -14.40
N ARG A 529 16.59 15.98 -13.84
CA ARG A 529 15.64 15.72 -12.74
C ARG A 529 14.64 14.64 -13.14
N ILE A 530 14.08 14.69 -14.35
CA ILE A 530 13.04 13.75 -14.86
C ILE A 530 13.58 12.33 -14.83
N LEU A 531 14.80 12.13 -15.32
CA LEU A 531 15.47 10.84 -15.27
C LEU A 531 15.68 10.40 -13.81
N LEU A 532 16.16 11.30 -12.94
CA LEU A 532 16.40 10.98 -11.54
C LEU A 532 15.12 10.51 -10.81
N THR A 533 14.01 11.24 -10.89
CA THR A 533 12.77 10.77 -10.25
C THR A 533 12.17 9.57 -10.95
N ALA A 534 12.31 9.41 -12.27
CA ALA A 534 11.91 8.17 -12.94
C ALA A 534 12.69 6.95 -12.39
N LEU A 535 14.00 7.11 -12.11
CA LEU A 535 14.80 6.07 -11.48
C LEU A 535 14.37 5.80 -10.03
N LEU A 536 14.19 6.84 -9.21
CA LEU A 536 13.75 6.69 -7.81
C LEU A 536 12.34 6.09 -7.71
N ALA A 537 11.41 6.56 -8.53
CA ALA A 537 10.05 6.03 -8.60
C ALA A 537 10.04 4.61 -9.17
N GLY A 538 10.80 4.37 -10.24
CA GLY A 538 10.90 3.07 -10.90
C GLY A 538 11.44 1.98 -10.00
N ALA A 539 12.40 2.29 -9.12
CA ALA A 539 12.90 1.35 -8.11
C ALA A 539 11.79 0.91 -7.14
N GLY A 540 11.04 1.86 -6.56
CA GLY A 540 9.92 1.53 -5.66
C GLY A 540 8.79 0.80 -6.38
N VAL A 541 8.42 1.25 -7.59
CA VAL A 541 7.38 0.59 -8.40
C VAL A 541 7.79 -0.83 -8.77
N GLY A 542 9.03 -1.04 -9.20
CA GLY A 542 9.59 -2.35 -9.49
C GLY A 542 9.56 -3.27 -8.26
N LEU A 543 9.82 -2.73 -7.08
CA LEU A 543 9.72 -3.48 -5.84
C LEU A 543 8.27 -3.87 -5.52
N THR A 544 7.32 -2.95 -5.63
CA THR A 544 5.89 -3.25 -5.44
C THR A 544 5.43 -4.32 -6.42
N TRP A 545 5.83 -4.19 -7.68
CA TRP A 545 5.56 -5.18 -8.72
C TRP A 545 6.12 -6.55 -8.35
N LEU A 546 7.38 -6.62 -7.93
CA LEU A 546 8.06 -7.85 -7.54
C LEU A 546 7.38 -8.51 -6.32
N CYS A 547 7.05 -7.73 -5.30
CA CYS A 547 6.33 -8.19 -4.11
C CYS A 547 4.89 -8.60 -4.40
N THR A 548 4.28 -8.09 -5.47
CA THR A 548 2.93 -8.48 -5.88
C THR A 548 2.97 -9.73 -6.74
N ALA A 549 3.95 -9.82 -7.64
CA ALA A 549 4.24 -11.04 -8.37
C ALA A 549 4.52 -12.17 -7.39
N LEU A 550 5.45 -11.97 -6.45
CA LEU A 550 5.87 -12.95 -5.45
C LEU A 550 5.49 -12.48 -4.03
N PRO A 551 4.24 -12.67 -3.57
CA PRO A 551 3.80 -12.24 -2.24
C PRO A 551 4.67 -12.76 -1.10
N VAL A 552 5.29 -13.94 -1.26
CA VAL A 552 6.25 -14.50 -0.30
C VAL A 552 7.37 -13.51 0.06
N LEU A 553 7.79 -12.66 -0.88
CA LEU A 553 8.84 -11.65 -0.63
C LEU A 553 8.39 -10.52 0.30
N ARG A 554 7.08 -10.37 0.55
CA ARG A 554 6.54 -9.40 1.52
C ARG A 554 6.69 -9.88 2.97
N TYR A 555 6.71 -11.20 3.20
CA TYR A 555 6.53 -11.78 4.54
C TYR A 555 7.73 -12.61 5.04
N LEU A 556 8.81 -12.68 4.27
CA LEU A 556 10.01 -13.44 4.65
C LEU A 556 10.89 -12.66 5.64
N ALA A 557 10.76 -12.97 6.93
CA ALA A 557 11.85 -12.84 7.90
C ALA A 557 12.04 -14.19 8.63
N PRO A 558 13.28 -14.69 8.88
CA PRO A 558 14.54 -13.92 8.90
C PRO A 558 15.69 -14.38 7.96
N LYS A 559 15.55 -15.36 7.05
CA LYS A 559 16.73 -15.98 6.39
C LYS A 559 16.94 -15.78 4.87
N LEU A 560 15.93 -15.33 4.12
CA LEU A 560 16.10 -14.99 2.69
C LEU A 560 15.43 -13.66 2.42
N LYS A 561 16.16 -12.61 2.80
CA LYS A 561 15.78 -11.23 2.53
C LYS A 561 15.66 -11.00 1.03
N LEU A 562 14.79 -10.08 0.60
CA LEU A 562 14.58 -9.72 -0.81
C LEU A 562 15.89 -9.68 -1.63
N TRP A 563 16.90 -8.98 -1.11
CA TRP A 563 18.18 -8.83 -1.80
C TRP A 563 19.07 -10.09 -1.76
N GLN A 564 18.95 -10.88 -0.69
CA GLN A 564 19.56 -12.22 -0.64
C GLN A 564 18.91 -13.17 -1.65
N ALA A 565 17.58 -13.14 -1.77
CA ALA A 565 16.81 -13.92 -2.73
C ALA A 565 17.15 -13.51 -4.18
N LEU A 566 17.35 -12.21 -4.43
CA LEU A 566 17.74 -11.71 -5.74
C LEU A 566 19.22 -11.97 -6.09
N LYS A 567 20.06 -12.38 -5.11
CA LYS A 567 21.53 -12.47 -5.24
C LYS A 567 22.18 -11.20 -5.83
N ILE A 568 21.45 -10.08 -5.83
CA ILE A 568 21.95 -8.76 -6.18
C ILE A 568 22.75 -8.30 -4.97
N THR A 569 24.01 -7.94 -5.20
CA THR A 569 25.04 -7.85 -4.18
C THR A 569 24.57 -7.19 -2.87
N PRO A 570 24.79 -7.81 -1.70
CA PRO A 570 24.55 -7.21 -0.39
C PRO A 570 25.44 -6.00 -0.06
N SER A 571 26.09 -5.37 -1.05
CA SER A 571 27.14 -4.37 -0.87
C SER A 571 26.68 -2.93 -1.02
N LEU A 572 25.52 -2.65 -1.63
CA LEU A 572 25.10 -1.26 -1.87
C LEU A 572 24.54 -0.61 -0.61
N PHE A 573 23.65 -1.25 0.16
CA PHE A 573 23.09 -0.70 1.41
C PHE A 573 23.53 -1.51 2.64
N PRO A 574 23.74 -0.87 3.81
CA PRO A 574 24.08 -1.56 5.05
C PRO A 574 22.96 -2.50 5.55
N SER A 575 23.30 -3.42 6.45
CA SER A 575 22.33 -4.27 7.17
C SER A 575 22.41 -3.92 8.65
N PHE A 576 21.33 -3.33 9.18
CA PHE A 576 21.14 -3.01 10.59
C PHE A 576 20.32 -4.07 11.33
N THR A 577 20.03 -5.20 10.67
CA THR A 577 19.07 -6.21 11.15
C THR A 577 19.66 -7.63 11.25
N GLN A 578 20.73 -7.94 10.51
CA GLN A 578 21.36 -9.28 10.53
C GLN A 578 22.82 -9.28 11.02
N THR A 579 23.62 -8.29 10.63
CA THR A 579 25.06 -8.24 10.94
C THR A 579 25.49 -6.79 11.08
N ILE A 580 25.53 -6.29 12.32
CA ILE A 580 26.02 -4.95 12.62
C ILE A 580 27.52 -5.06 12.92
N GLY A 581 28.34 -4.50 12.04
CA GLY A 581 29.79 -4.45 12.21
C GLY A 581 30.39 -3.15 11.67
N PRO A 582 31.73 -2.98 11.72
CA PRO A 582 32.40 -1.78 11.22
C PRO A 582 32.03 -1.42 9.77
N GLY A 583 31.86 -2.43 8.91
CA GLY A 583 31.41 -2.25 7.53
C GLY A 583 29.99 -1.65 7.42
N THR A 584 29.07 -1.99 8.33
CA THR A 584 27.71 -1.43 8.39
C THR A 584 27.77 0.08 8.63
N TYR A 585 28.57 0.51 9.59
CA TYR A 585 28.74 1.93 9.90
C TYR A 585 29.47 2.69 8.81
N LEU A 586 30.48 2.09 8.17
CA LEU A 586 31.17 2.70 7.03
C LEU A 586 30.20 2.96 5.87
N TRP A 587 29.41 1.95 5.48
CA TRP A 587 28.38 2.12 4.44
C TRP A 587 27.28 3.08 4.87
N GLY A 588 26.88 3.06 6.14
CA GLY A 588 25.96 4.05 6.71
C GLY A 588 26.49 5.48 6.54
N ALA A 589 27.75 5.72 6.90
CA ALA A 589 28.41 7.02 6.75
C ALA A 589 28.51 7.46 5.28
N VAL A 590 28.83 6.54 4.35
CA VAL A 590 28.83 6.81 2.91
C VAL A 590 27.46 7.27 2.44
N TRP A 591 26.38 6.58 2.80
CA TRP A 591 25.04 6.97 2.40
C TRP A 591 24.56 8.26 3.06
N LEU A 592 24.88 8.48 4.33
CA LEU A 592 24.61 9.77 4.98
C LEU A 592 25.37 10.90 4.28
N GLY A 593 26.60 10.66 3.83
CA GLY A 593 27.37 11.58 3.00
C GLY A 593 26.74 11.83 1.63
N VAL A 594 26.25 10.79 0.94
CA VAL A 594 25.53 10.91 -0.33
C VAL A 594 24.23 11.71 -0.16
N LEU A 595 23.43 11.38 0.85
CA LEU A 595 22.19 12.08 1.18
C LEU A 595 22.47 13.53 1.59
N GLY A 596 23.44 13.76 2.48
CA GLY A 596 23.86 15.09 2.93
C GLY A 596 24.41 15.95 1.78
N GLY A 597 25.24 15.37 0.92
CA GLY A 597 25.74 16.00 -0.30
C GLY A 597 24.61 16.34 -1.26
N PHE A 598 23.66 15.43 -1.47
CA PHE A 598 22.46 15.69 -2.27
C PHE A 598 21.60 16.82 -1.68
N PHE A 599 21.37 16.84 -0.36
CA PHE A 599 20.67 17.93 0.34
C PHE A 599 21.40 19.27 0.22
N TYR A 600 22.73 19.26 0.36
CA TYR A 600 23.56 20.45 0.23
C TYR A 600 23.51 21.01 -1.20
N LEU A 601 23.69 20.14 -2.19
CA LEU A 601 23.64 20.48 -3.62
C LEU A 601 22.26 20.94 -4.08
N THR A 602 21.19 20.67 -3.33
CA THR A 602 19.81 21.08 -3.65
C THR A 602 19.35 22.30 -2.86
N ARG A 603 20.07 22.72 -1.81
CA ARG A 603 19.83 23.95 -1.06
C ARG A 603 19.96 25.16 -2.00
N ARG A 604 18.96 26.05 -2.06
CA ARG A 604 19.12 27.34 -2.74
C ARG A 604 20.26 28.08 -2.04
N ARG A 605 21.34 28.42 -2.76
CA ARG A 605 22.19 29.53 -2.34
C ARG A 605 21.28 30.75 -2.38
N GLY A 606 21.12 31.42 -1.25
CA GLY A 606 20.28 32.61 -1.18
C GLY A 606 20.79 33.61 -2.20
N ILE A 607 19.98 33.88 -3.23
CA ILE A 607 20.00 35.21 -3.81
C ILE A 607 19.45 36.07 -2.67
N ARG A 608 20.34 36.84 -2.03
CA ARG A 608 19.92 37.89 -1.10
C ARG A 608 18.93 38.77 -1.89
N PRO A 609 17.80 39.18 -1.27
CA PRO A 609 16.85 40.07 -1.93
C PRO A 609 17.53 41.32 -2.49
#